data_AF-V7HZC0-F1
#
_entry.id   AF-V7HZC0-F1
#
_cell.length_a   1.000
_cell.length_b   1.000
_cell.length_c   1.000
_cell.angle_alpha   90.00
_cell.angle_beta   90.00
_cell.angle_gamma   90.00
#
_symmetry.space_group_name_H-M   'P 1'
#
loop_
_entity.id
_entity.type
_entity.pdbx_description
1 polymer ?
#
loop_
_entity_poly.entity_id
_entity_poly.type
_entity_poly.pdbx_seq_one_letter_code
_entity_poly.pdbx_strand_id
1 'polypeptide(L)'
;MPKQQEQTLSLLKRVFRRMTDYESSVEFNNNVAYIKKYVTDQDFINKYLGGSKDIVDKTGVLMKNEYVAVVPLNDDNSYMVVIDYLPYVAKSDLYQEDKLTTMSKTYTVNAIGDKITKVEVNDAIPTN
;
A
#
# COMPACT_ATOMS: atom_id res chain seq x y z
N MET A 1 -17.91 -17.01 -2.11
CA MET A 1 -16.53 -16.95 -1.56
C MET A 1 -16.61 -17.31 -0.08
N PRO A 2 -15.67 -18.10 0.47
CA PRO A 2 -15.66 -18.38 1.91
C PRO A 2 -15.55 -17.09 2.73
N LYS A 3 -16.29 -16.99 3.85
CA LYS A 3 -16.35 -15.80 4.72
C LYS A 3 -14.97 -15.34 5.20
N GLN A 4 -14.05 -16.27 5.42
CA GLN A 4 -12.67 -15.98 5.82
C GLN A 4 -11.89 -15.28 4.70
N GLN A 5 -12.05 -15.72 3.45
CA GLN A 5 -11.41 -15.10 2.30
C GLN A 5 -11.92 -13.68 2.06
N GLU A 6 -13.22 -13.43 2.23
CA GLU A 6 -13.79 -12.07 2.18
C GLU A 6 -13.19 -11.13 3.22
N GLN A 7 -12.98 -11.63 4.44
CA GLN A 7 -12.35 -10.86 5.52
C GLN A 7 -10.88 -10.54 5.19
N THR A 8 -10.13 -11.51 4.67
CA THR A 8 -8.73 -11.32 4.24
C THR A 8 -8.64 -10.31 3.09
N LEU A 9 -9.49 -10.42 2.07
CA LEU A 9 -9.51 -9.44 0.97
C LEU A 9 -9.81 -8.02 1.48
N SER A 10 -10.75 -7.86 2.41
CA SER A 10 -11.06 -6.57 3.02
C SER A 10 -9.90 -6.03 3.88
N LEU A 11 -9.22 -6.90 4.63
CA LEU A 11 -8.01 -6.54 5.37
C LEU A 11 -6.93 -6.03 4.41
N LEU A 12 -6.61 -6.79 3.36
CA LEU A 12 -5.57 -6.46 2.40
C LEU A 12 -5.87 -5.10 1.72
N LYS A 13 -7.09 -4.89 1.23
CA LYS A 13 -7.49 -3.60 0.66
C LYS A 13 -7.25 -2.43 1.62
N ARG A 14 -7.63 -2.59 2.89
CA ARG A 14 -7.49 -1.55 3.91
C ARG A 14 -6.03 -1.28 4.30
N VAL A 15 -5.19 -2.31 4.35
CA VAL A 15 -3.77 -2.18 4.69
C VAL A 15 -3.01 -1.51 3.56
N PHE A 16 -3.16 -2.01 2.33
CA PHE A 16 -2.39 -1.52 1.19
C PHE A 16 -2.86 -0.15 0.70
N ARG A 17 -4.15 0.20 0.86
CA ARG A 17 -4.61 1.58 0.63
C ARG A 17 -3.86 2.57 1.51
N ARG A 18 -3.76 2.30 2.83
CA ARG A 18 -3.08 3.19 3.79
C ARG A 18 -1.59 3.37 3.53
N MET A 19 -0.95 2.46 2.78
CA MET A 19 0.43 2.66 2.38
C MET A 19 0.60 3.78 1.35
N THR A 20 -0.46 4.16 0.64
CA THR A 20 -0.42 5.10 -0.50
C THR A 20 -1.53 6.13 -0.46
N ASP A 21 -2.14 6.36 0.71
CA ASP A 21 -3.19 7.34 0.93
C ASP A 21 -2.85 8.13 2.20
N TYR A 22 -2.18 9.28 2.03
CA TYR A 22 -1.81 10.18 3.12
C TYR A 22 -1.48 11.59 2.62
N GLU A 23 -1.92 12.59 3.39
CA GLU A 23 -1.75 14.01 3.06
C GLU A 23 -0.79 14.74 4.01
N SER A 24 -0.15 14.01 4.92
CA SER A 24 0.86 14.56 5.84
C SER A 24 1.77 13.48 6.42
N SER A 25 2.95 13.86 6.93
CA SER A 25 3.85 12.95 7.65
C SER A 25 3.21 12.38 8.93
N VAL A 26 2.32 13.13 9.58
CA VAL A 26 1.57 12.65 10.76
C VAL A 26 0.62 11.52 10.37
N GLU A 27 -0.13 11.71 9.29
CA GLU A 27 -1.02 10.68 8.75
C GLU A 27 -0.25 9.45 8.28
N PHE A 28 0.87 9.65 7.57
CA PHE A 28 1.77 8.56 7.20
C PHE A 28 2.22 7.74 8.41
N ASN A 29 2.67 8.38 9.50
CA ASN A 29 3.10 7.67 10.71
C ASN A 29 1.93 6.89 11.37
N ASN A 30 0.72 7.47 11.38
CA ASN A 30 -0.48 6.79 11.87
C ASN A 30 -0.83 5.56 11.02
N ASN A 31 -0.72 5.68 9.69
CA ASN A 31 -0.91 4.59 8.76
C ASN A 31 0.13 3.48 8.97
N VAL A 32 1.41 3.82 9.13
CA VAL A 32 2.47 2.85 9.44
C VAL A 32 2.18 2.12 10.75
N ALA A 33 1.77 2.83 11.81
CA ALA A 33 1.41 2.22 13.08
C ALA A 33 0.19 1.27 12.95
N TYR A 34 -0.78 1.63 12.12
CA TYR A 34 -1.92 0.75 11.80
C TYR A 34 -1.46 -0.52 11.06
N ILE A 35 -0.65 -0.37 10.01
CA ILE A 35 -0.15 -1.48 9.18
C ILE A 35 0.63 -2.49 10.04
N LYS A 36 1.46 -2.01 10.97
CA LYS A 36 2.23 -2.85 11.91
C LYS A 36 1.39 -3.73 12.84
N LYS A 37 0.08 -3.49 12.98
CA LYS A 37 -0.83 -4.36 13.76
C LYS A 37 -1.21 -5.64 13.01
N TYR A 38 -1.10 -5.62 11.68
CA TYR A 38 -1.56 -6.68 10.80
C TYR A 38 -0.41 -7.35 10.04
N VAL A 39 0.67 -6.61 9.74
CA VAL A 39 1.85 -7.16 9.06
C VAL A 39 2.84 -7.68 10.10
N THR A 40 3.24 -8.95 9.95
CA THR A 40 4.27 -9.57 10.80
C THR A 40 5.62 -9.71 10.10
N ASP A 41 5.66 -9.53 8.78
CA ASP A 41 6.87 -9.52 7.96
C ASP A 41 7.81 -8.36 8.35
N GLN A 42 8.83 -8.67 9.16
CA GLN A 42 9.77 -7.67 9.67
C GLN A 42 10.65 -7.08 8.59
N ASP A 43 10.98 -7.87 7.55
CA ASP A 43 11.81 -7.40 6.44
C ASP A 43 11.07 -6.33 5.65
N PHE A 44 9.80 -6.57 5.33
CA PHE A 44 8.94 -5.58 4.70
C PHE A 44 8.77 -4.33 5.58
N ILE A 45 8.50 -4.50 6.87
CA ILE A 45 8.32 -3.37 7.80
C ILE A 45 9.59 -2.51 7.86
N ASN A 46 10.75 -3.12 8.03
CA ASN A 46 12.00 -2.40 8.26
C ASN A 46 12.52 -1.77 6.96
N LYS A 47 12.58 -2.54 5.88
CA LYS A 47 13.16 -2.06 4.61
C LYS A 47 12.20 -1.12 3.89
N TYR A 48 10.93 -1.54 3.74
CA TYR A 48 10.00 -0.84 2.87
C TYR A 48 9.29 0.31 3.59
N LEU A 49 8.64 0.05 4.72
CA LEU A 49 7.96 1.11 5.48
C LEU A 49 8.96 2.07 6.14
N GLY A 50 10.08 1.54 6.65
CA GLY A 50 11.18 2.36 7.17
C GLY A 50 11.80 3.26 6.10
N GLY A 51 12.17 2.70 4.94
CA GLY A 51 12.72 3.49 3.83
C GLY A 51 11.73 4.54 3.27
N SER A 52 10.45 4.21 3.22
CA SER A 52 9.40 5.16 2.78
C SER A 52 9.30 6.35 3.72
N LYS A 53 9.49 6.15 5.04
CA LYS A 53 9.49 7.25 6.01
C LYS A 53 10.58 8.27 5.73
N ASP A 54 11.81 7.79 5.47
CA ASP A 54 12.93 8.67 5.17
C ASP A 54 12.69 9.49 3.91
N ILE A 55 12.02 8.92 2.90
CA ILE A 55 11.65 9.62 1.67
C ILE A 55 10.61 10.70 1.98
N VAL A 56 9.53 10.36 2.69
CA VAL A 56 8.47 11.32 3.06
C VAL A 56 9.06 12.49 3.87
N ASP A 57 9.88 12.20 4.87
CA ASP A 57 10.49 13.23 5.72
C ASP A 57 11.47 14.13 4.95
N LYS A 58 12.21 13.59 3.96
CA LYS A 58 13.18 14.35 3.17
C LYS A 58 12.56 15.16 2.04
N THR A 59 11.54 14.61 1.39
CA THR A 59 10.98 15.17 0.14
C THR A 59 9.66 15.90 0.35
N GLY A 60 8.95 15.62 1.45
CA GLY A 60 7.59 16.10 1.67
C GLY A 60 6.56 15.46 0.72
N VAL A 61 6.91 14.36 0.03
CA VAL A 61 5.97 13.69 -0.87
C VAL A 61 4.76 13.17 -0.12
N LEU A 62 3.59 13.37 -0.72
CA LEU A 62 2.28 12.91 -0.30
C LEU A 62 1.74 11.93 -1.34
N MET A 63 0.76 11.12 -0.95
CA MET A 63 0.19 10.12 -1.86
C MET A 63 -1.33 10.12 -1.80
N LYS A 64 -1.96 10.11 -2.97
CA LYS A 64 -3.40 9.87 -3.13
C LYS A 64 -3.58 8.48 -3.71
N ASN A 65 -4.33 7.63 -3.03
CA ASN A 65 -4.65 6.30 -3.56
C ASN A 65 -5.81 6.40 -4.54
N GLU A 66 -5.59 5.94 -5.77
CA GLU A 66 -6.62 5.87 -6.81
C GLU A 66 -7.33 4.51 -6.78
N TYR A 67 -6.55 3.44 -6.64
CA TYR A 67 -7.08 2.09 -6.77
C TYR A 67 -6.33 1.07 -5.90
N VAL A 68 -7.08 0.06 -5.44
CA VAL A 68 -6.53 -1.15 -4.82
C VAL A 68 -7.33 -2.37 -5.28
N ALA A 69 -6.72 -3.20 -6.13
CA ALA A 69 -7.19 -4.55 -6.41
C ALA A 69 -6.54 -5.55 -5.46
N VAL A 70 -7.32 -6.56 -5.08
CA VAL A 70 -6.79 -7.75 -4.41
C VAL A 70 -7.40 -8.96 -5.10
N VAL A 71 -6.53 -9.82 -5.62
CA VAL A 71 -6.90 -11.01 -6.39
C VAL A 71 -6.34 -12.23 -5.67
N PRO A 72 -7.18 -13.20 -5.25
CA PRO A 72 -6.68 -14.47 -4.74
C PRO A 72 -5.85 -15.20 -5.80
N LEU A 73 -4.75 -15.83 -5.37
CA LEU A 73 -3.96 -16.72 -6.19
C LEU A 73 -4.42 -18.18 -5.98
N ASN A 74 -3.79 -19.11 -6.68
CA ASN A 74 -4.17 -20.53 -6.65
C ASN A 74 -3.92 -21.21 -5.29
N ASP A 75 -3.14 -20.59 -4.40
CA ASP A 75 -2.85 -21.11 -3.06
C ASP A 75 -3.77 -20.47 -2.00
N ASP A 76 -4.20 -21.26 -1.01
CA ASP A 76 -5.25 -20.92 -0.02
C ASP A 76 -5.00 -19.65 0.83
N ASN A 77 -3.81 -19.06 0.79
CA ASN A 77 -3.46 -17.88 1.57
C ASN A 77 -2.62 -16.86 0.79
N SER A 78 -2.51 -17.00 -0.53
CA SER A 78 -1.69 -16.15 -1.38
C SER A 78 -2.57 -15.20 -2.20
N TYR A 79 -2.18 -13.94 -2.28
CA TYR A 79 -2.94 -12.89 -2.93
C TYR A 79 -2.02 -11.99 -3.73
N MET A 80 -2.47 -11.55 -4.91
CA MET A 80 -1.86 -10.45 -5.63
C MET A 80 -2.59 -9.16 -5.26
N VAL A 81 -1.85 -8.15 -4.84
CA VAL A 81 -2.36 -6.81 -4.56
C VAL A 81 -1.80 -5.86 -5.61
N VAL A 82 -2.67 -5.15 -6.33
CA VAL A 82 -2.27 -4.09 -7.27
C VAL A 82 -2.77 -2.77 -6.70
N ILE A 83 -1.88 -1.80 -6.59
CA ILE A 83 -2.21 -0.45 -6.15
C ILE A 83 -1.85 0.56 -7.24
N ASP A 84 -2.74 1.52 -7.46
CA ASP A 84 -2.45 2.71 -8.25
C ASP A 84 -2.54 3.92 -7.34
N TYR A 85 -1.56 4.80 -7.43
CA TYR A 85 -1.46 5.98 -6.59
C TYR A 85 -0.77 7.14 -7.31
N LEU A 86 -1.09 8.34 -6.86
CA LEU A 86 -0.54 9.57 -7.37
C LEU A 86 0.36 10.22 -6.31
N PRO A 87 1.69 10.27 -6.53
CA PRO A 87 2.58 11.06 -5.70
C PRO A 87 2.44 12.55 -6.04
N TYR A 88 2.38 13.41 -5.01
CA TYR A 88 2.33 14.86 -5.17
C TYR A 88 3.07 15.56 -4.02
N VAL A 89 3.35 16.85 -4.13
CA VAL A 89 4.09 17.62 -3.09
C VAL A 89 3.29 18.77 -2.52
N ALA A 90 2.34 19.32 -3.27
CA ALA A 90 1.42 20.35 -2.81
C ALA A 90 -0.02 19.97 -3.13
N LYS A 91 -0.97 20.28 -2.23
CA LYS A 91 -2.40 20.02 -2.48
C LYS A 91 -2.92 20.69 -3.76
N SER A 92 -2.29 21.78 -4.19
CA SER A 92 -2.60 22.45 -5.45
C SER A 92 -2.31 21.61 -6.69
N ASP A 93 -1.38 20.65 -6.60
CA ASP A 93 -1.03 19.74 -7.70
C ASP A 93 -2.25 18.89 -8.10
N LEU A 94 -3.13 18.57 -7.14
CA LEU A 94 -4.36 17.82 -7.36
C LEU A 94 -5.41 18.58 -8.19
N TYR A 95 -5.27 19.90 -8.38
CA TYR A 95 -6.12 20.64 -9.33
C TYR A 95 -5.72 20.38 -10.80
N GLN A 96 -4.53 19.84 -11.03
CA GLN A 96 -4.01 19.43 -12.33
C GLN A 96 -3.62 17.94 -12.28
N GLU A 97 -4.47 17.14 -11.65
CA GLU A 97 -4.23 15.71 -11.41
C GLU A 97 -3.97 14.94 -12.71
N ASP A 98 -4.57 15.38 -13.82
CA ASP A 98 -4.36 14.87 -15.17
C ASP A 98 -2.92 15.01 -15.70
N LYS A 99 -2.11 15.86 -15.06
CA LYS A 99 -0.69 16.05 -15.38
C LYS A 99 0.25 15.29 -14.45
N LEU A 100 -0.29 14.67 -13.40
CA LEU A 100 0.49 13.85 -12.49
C LEU A 100 0.61 12.43 -13.05
N THR A 101 1.77 11.80 -12.83
CA THR A 101 2.02 10.44 -13.28
C THR A 101 1.45 9.45 -12.27
N THR A 102 0.52 8.62 -12.72
CA THR A 102 0.04 7.49 -11.91
C THR A 102 1.16 6.47 -11.77
N MET A 103 1.35 5.99 -10.55
CA MET A 103 2.33 4.96 -10.23
C MET A 103 1.56 3.71 -9.85
N SER A 104 1.85 2.61 -10.53
CA SER A 104 1.31 1.30 -10.20
C SER A 104 2.34 0.47 -9.46
N LYS A 105 1.92 -0.27 -8.43
CA LYS A 105 2.78 -1.21 -7.72
C LYS A 105 2.02 -2.50 -7.43
N THR A 106 2.71 -3.61 -7.60
CA THR A 106 2.13 -4.93 -7.37
C THR A 106 2.83 -5.60 -6.19
N TYR A 107 2.09 -6.38 -5.42
CA TYR A 107 2.62 -7.17 -4.32
C TYR A 107 2.08 -8.60 -4.41
N THR A 108 2.94 -9.55 -4.07
CA THR A 108 2.50 -10.91 -3.72
C THR A 108 2.45 -10.98 -2.21
N VAL A 109 1.30 -11.37 -1.66
CA VAL A 109 1.01 -11.26 -0.22
C VAL A 109 0.49 -12.58 0.31
N ASN A 110 1.11 -13.06 1.37
CA ASN A 110 0.59 -14.21 2.12
C ASN A 110 -0.14 -13.69 3.36
N ALA A 111 -1.35 -14.17 3.59
CA ALA A 111 -2.16 -13.77 4.74
C ALA A 111 -2.88 -14.97 5.37
N ILE A 112 -2.77 -15.09 6.69
CA ILE A 112 -3.41 -16.15 7.48
C ILE A 112 -4.31 -15.46 8.52
N GLY A 113 -5.62 -15.66 8.40
CA GLY A 113 -6.59 -14.98 9.26
C GLY A 113 -6.52 -13.46 9.12
N ASP A 114 -6.20 -12.77 10.22
CA ASP A 114 -6.04 -11.31 10.27
C ASP A 114 -4.59 -10.83 10.13
N LYS A 115 -3.64 -11.73 9.84
CA LYS A 115 -2.22 -11.40 9.73
C LYS A 115 -1.69 -11.55 8.32
N ILE A 116 -0.90 -10.57 7.91
CA ILE A 116 -0.12 -10.56 6.68
C ILE A 116 1.28 -11.05 7.05
N THR A 117 1.60 -12.27 6.62
CA THR A 117 2.78 -13.01 7.08
C THR A 117 3.99 -12.81 6.17
N LYS A 118 3.77 -12.49 4.90
CA LYS A 118 4.82 -12.20 3.92
C LYS A 118 4.33 -11.18 2.91
N VAL A 119 5.19 -10.23 2.53
CA VAL A 119 4.93 -9.28 1.45
C VAL A 119 6.14 -9.21 0.52
N GLU A 120 5.95 -9.65 -0.71
CA GLU A 120 6.92 -9.49 -1.78
C GLU A 120 6.51 -8.30 -2.64
N VAL A 121 7.40 -7.33 -2.77
CA VAL A 121 7.18 -6.14 -3.59
C VAL A 121 7.63 -6.44 -5.00
N ASN A 122 6.70 -6.35 -5.95
CA ASN A 122 6.99 -6.43 -7.38
C ASN A 122 7.11 -5.00 -7.94
N ASP A 123 7.88 -4.84 -9.02
CA ASP A 123 8.32 -3.53 -9.52
C ASP A 123 7.20 -2.48 -9.65
N ALA A 124 7.60 -1.22 -9.41
CA ALA A 124 6.75 -0.07 -9.67
C ALA A 124 6.77 0.23 -11.18
N ILE A 125 5.60 0.22 -11.81
CA ILE A 125 5.46 0.53 -13.24
C ILE A 125 4.79 1.90 -13.35
N PRO A 126 5.46 2.92 -13.90
CA PRO A 126 4.81 4.18 -14.24
C PRO A 126 3.69 3.92 -15.26
N THR A 127 2.50 4.44 -15.00
CA THR A 127 1.35 4.34 -15.90
C THR A 127 0.96 5.75 -16.35
N ASN A 128 0.93 5.95 -17.68
CA ASN A 128 0.50 7.19 -18.33
C ASN A 128 -0.95 7.06 -18.78
#